data_AF-A0A957VEN9-F1
#
_entry.id   AF-A0A957VEN9-F1
#
_cell.length_a   1.000
_cell.length_b   1.000
_cell.length_c   1.000
_cell.angle_alpha   90.00
_cell.angle_beta   90.00
_cell.angle_gamma   90.00
#
_symmetry.space_group_name_H-M   'P 1'
#
loop_
_entity.id
_entity.type
_entity.pdbx_description
1 polymer ?
#
loop_
_entity_poly.entity_id
_entity_poly.type
_entity_poly.pdbx_seq_one_letter_code
_entity_poly.pdbx_strand_id
1 'polypeptide(L)'
;MATDLEKAVVALLRKKPLYDIYWKYYDGEQPIVYSSKKLRDVFNDIDARFTENWCAVVVDAVLERLHINTVMAGENNAMGNDLVALWRDTGLEEDAYAIHECALVTGEAFVIVWPDETGRDAQMQAYFNDSRMVHVEYDPDNPRRKLFGAKWWEDGDGHVRLTLYYPERLEYYRTRDRVVDKDNGAIFGAKSFVPFAPDGESDVVENPLGSVPIFHFRTNRRQA
;
A
#
# COMPACT_ATOMS: atom_id res chain seq x y z
N MET A 1 22.50 -12.39 8.39
CA MET A 1 21.22 -12.66 7.70
C MET A 1 20.38 -11.40 7.90
N ALA A 2 19.77 -10.84 6.84
CA ALA A 2 18.98 -9.61 6.98
C ALA A 2 17.75 -9.87 7.86
N THR A 3 17.45 -8.95 8.77
CA THR A 3 16.25 -9.03 9.62
C THR A 3 14.99 -8.82 8.79
N ASP A 4 13.83 -9.25 9.29
CA ASP A 4 12.56 -9.05 8.56
C ASP A 4 12.19 -7.55 8.46
N LEU A 5 12.54 -6.76 9.48
CA LEU A 5 12.49 -5.29 9.43
C LEU A 5 13.37 -4.73 8.30
N GLU A 6 14.61 -5.22 8.16
CA GLU A 6 15.51 -4.81 7.08
C GLU A 6 14.93 -5.14 5.71
N LYS A 7 14.38 -6.35 5.52
CA LYS A 7 13.73 -6.75 4.27
C LYS A 7 12.54 -5.86 3.95
N ALA A 8 11.66 -5.61 4.92
CA ALA A 8 10.48 -4.77 4.77
C ALA A 8 10.85 -3.34 4.34
N VAL A 9 11.75 -2.70 5.07
CA VAL A 9 12.16 -1.32 4.81
C VAL A 9 12.87 -1.20 3.46
N VAL A 10 13.74 -2.14 3.11
CA VAL A 10 14.41 -2.16 1.79
C VAL A 10 13.39 -2.33 0.66
N ALA A 11 12.41 -3.22 0.80
CA ALA A 11 11.37 -3.41 -0.20
C ALA A 11 10.52 -2.14 -0.41
N LEU A 12 10.09 -1.51 0.68
CA LEU A 12 9.29 -0.28 0.66
C LEU A 12 10.07 0.91 0.05
N LEU A 13 11.32 1.11 0.46
CA LEU A 13 12.19 2.15 -0.10
C LEU A 13 12.50 1.93 -1.58
N ARG A 14 12.64 0.66 -2.01
CA ARG A 14 12.95 0.33 -3.40
C ARG A 14 11.77 0.61 -4.33
N LYS A 15 10.54 0.30 -3.90
CA LYS A 15 9.36 0.47 -4.76
C LYS A 15 8.79 1.87 -4.77
N LYS A 16 8.87 2.60 -3.65
CA LYS A 16 8.28 3.94 -3.52
C LYS A 16 8.66 4.90 -4.65
N PRO A 17 9.96 5.10 -5.01
CA PRO A 17 10.32 6.02 -6.09
C PRO A 17 9.74 5.64 -7.45
N LEU A 18 9.68 4.34 -7.75
CA LEU A 18 9.13 3.85 -9.02
C LEU A 18 7.61 4.04 -9.08
N TYR A 19 6.91 3.78 -7.97
CA TYR A 19 5.47 3.96 -7.89
C TYR A 19 5.08 5.44 -7.86
N ASP A 20 5.90 6.30 -7.23
CA ASP A 20 5.74 7.75 -7.32
C ASP A 20 5.87 8.23 -8.78
N ILE A 21 6.76 7.63 -9.58
CA ILE A 21 6.83 7.90 -11.03
C ILE A 21 5.55 7.41 -11.73
N TYR A 22 5.06 6.20 -11.43
CA TYR A 22 3.84 5.69 -12.07
C TYR A 22 2.62 6.57 -11.80
N TRP A 23 2.44 7.02 -10.57
CA TRP A 23 1.42 7.99 -10.20
C TRP A 23 1.59 9.31 -10.96
N LYS A 24 2.80 9.87 -11.02
CA LYS A 24 3.06 11.08 -11.82
C LYS A 24 2.69 10.92 -13.30
N TYR A 25 2.96 9.76 -13.90
CA TYR A 25 2.56 9.50 -15.29
C TYR A 25 1.04 9.38 -15.42
N TYR A 26 0.37 8.72 -14.47
CA TYR A 26 -1.09 8.63 -14.42
C TYR A 26 -1.74 10.02 -14.23
N ASP A 27 -1.17 10.90 -13.41
CA ASP A 27 -1.67 12.25 -13.17
C ASP A 27 -1.32 13.26 -14.29
N GLY A 28 -0.59 12.83 -15.32
CA GLY A 28 -0.16 13.71 -16.41
C GLY A 28 0.95 14.69 -15.98
N GLU A 29 1.72 14.35 -14.96
CA GLU A 29 2.88 15.07 -14.42
C GLU A 29 4.21 14.40 -14.85
N GLN A 30 4.23 13.76 -16.01
CA GLN A 30 5.45 13.18 -16.55
C GLN A 30 6.49 14.25 -16.92
N PRO A 31 7.78 13.97 -16.73
CA PRO A 31 8.84 14.89 -17.11
C PRO A 31 8.89 15.09 -18.63
N ILE A 32 9.08 16.34 -19.07
CA ILE A 32 9.24 16.66 -20.49
C ILE A 32 10.57 16.06 -20.99
N VAL A 33 10.48 15.24 -22.04
CA VAL A 33 11.65 14.66 -22.69
C VAL A 33 12.07 15.54 -23.86
N TYR A 34 13.20 16.22 -23.72
CA TYR A 34 13.78 17.02 -24.79
C TYR A 34 14.64 16.17 -25.71
N SER A 35 14.48 16.36 -27.03
CA SER A 35 15.28 15.67 -28.06
C SER A 35 16.77 16.01 -28.03
N SER A 36 17.15 17.14 -27.42
CA SER A 36 18.54 17.53 -27.21
C SER A 36 18.73 18.26 -25.88
N LYS A 37 19.96 18.21 -25.35
CA LYS A 37 20.33 18.92 -24.12
C LYS A 37 20.21 20.44 -24.26
N LYS A 38 20.57 20.99 -25.43
CA LYS A 38 20.43 22.44 -25.71
C LYS A 38 18.97 22.90 -25.64
N LEU A 39 18.02 22.09 -26.11
CA LEU A 39 16.59 22.42 -25.98
C LEU A 39 16.16 22.39 -24.52
N ARG A 40 16.61 21.41 -23.74
CA ARG A 40 16.35 21.40 -22.29
C ARG A 40 16.85 22.68 -21.63
N ASP A 41 18.08 23.08 -21.89
CA ASP A 41 18.69 24.25 -21.27
C ASP A 41 17.97 25.56 -21.67
N VAL A 42 17.52 25.68 -22.92
CA VAL A 42 16.79 26.85 -23.44
C VAL A 42 15.36 26.94 -22.89
N PHE A 43 14.70 25.80 -22.68
CA PHE A 43 13.31 25.71 -22.23
C PHE A 43 13.17 25.41 -20.74
N ASN A 44 14.26 25.38 -19.98
CA ASN A 44 14.25 25.06 -18.55
C ASN A 44 13.49 26.11 -17.72
N ASP A 45 13.45 27.36 -18.20
CA ASP A 45 12.79 28.50 -17.55
C ASP A 45 11.39 28.80 -18.13
N ILE A 46 10.91 27.99 -19.07
CA ILE A 46 9.59 28.16 -19.68
C ILE A 46 8.61 27.19 -19.02
N ASP A 47 7.67 27.75 -18.25
CA ASP A 47 6.58 27.01 -17.61
C ASP A 47 5.48 26.69 -18.64
N ALA A 48 5.80 25.79 -19.57
CA ALA A 48 4.85 25.32 -20.58
C ALA A 48 4.60 23.82 -20.43
N ARG A 49 3.38 23.47 -20.03
CA ARG A 49 2.92 22.09 -19.89
C ARG A 49 2.40 21.58 -21.24
N PHE A 50 3.26 20.89 -21.99
CA PHE A 50 2.89 20.17 -23.22
C PHE A 50 2.68 18.69 -22.91
N THR A 51 1.56 18.37 -22.28
CA THR A 51 1.28 17.00 -21.85
C THR A 51 -0.04 16.49 -22.42
N GLU A 52 0.04 15.45 -23.25
CA GLU A 52 -1.12 14.60 -23.56
C GLU A 52 -1.06 13.35 -22.68
N ASN A 53 -1.99 13.22 -21.74
CA ASN A 53 -2.01 12.12 -20.80
C ASN A 53 -2.73 10.89 -21.37
N TRP A 54 -2.02 10.12 -22.20
CA TRP A 54 -2.50 8.83 -22.68
C TRP A 54 -2.46 7.72 -21.63
N CYS A 55 -1.67 7.88 -20.56
CA CYS A 55 -1.54 6.90 -19.49
C CYS A 55 -2.86 6.74 -18.71
N ALA A 56 -3.46 7.86 -18.27
CA ALA A 56 -4.77 7.84 -17.61
C ALA A 56 -5.84 7.18 -18.48
N VAL A 57 -5.94 7.58 -19.76
CA VAL A 57 -6.96 7.03 -20.69
C VAL A 57 -6.92 5.50 -20.77
N VAL A 58 -5.73 4.90 -20.80
CA VAL A 58 -5.58 3.43 -20.85
C VAL A 58 -6.00 2.79 -19.53
N VAL A 59 -5.60 3.37 -18.39
CA VAL A 59 -5.94 2.87 -17.06
C VAL A 59 -7.44 2.99 -16.80
N ASP A 60 -8.02 4.17 -17.03
CA ASP A 60 -9.43 4.49 -16.81
C ASP A 60 -10.33 3.61 -17.67
N ALA A 61 -9.97 3.39 -18.94
CA ALA A 61 -10.73 2.48 -19.80
C ALA A 61 -10.81 1.06 -19.21
N VAL A 62 -9.75 0.56 -18.57
CA VAL A 62 -9.81 -0.74 -17.89
C VAL A 62 -10.61 -0.63 -16.59
N LEU A 63 -10.37 0.40 -15.80
CA LEU A 63 -10.99 0.63 -14.50
C LEU A 63 -12.52 0.74 -14.58
N GLU A 64 -13.05 1.48 -15.55
CA GLU A 64 -14.49 1.61 -15.86
C GLU A 64 -15.15 0.27 -16.26
N ARG A 65 -14.37 -0.77 -16.53
CA ARG A 65 -14.89 -2.12 -16.82
C ARG A 65 -14.78 -3.06 -15.61
N LEU A 66 -14.03 -2.68 -14.58
CA LEU A 66 -13.83 -3.44 -13.35
C LEU A 66 -14.86 -3.02 -12.28
N HIS A 67 -16.14 -3.26 -12.56
CA HIS A 67 -17.20 -3.07 -11.58
C HIS A 67 -17.61 -4.39 -10.93
N ILE A 68 -17.61 -4.43 -9.60
CA ILE A 68 -18.14 -5.54 -8.82
C ILE A 68 -19.66 -5.38 -8.76
N ASN A 69 -20.38 -6.10 -9.62
CA ASN A 69 -21.84 -6.01 -9.68
C ASN A 69 -22.55 -6.71 -8.51
N THR A 70 -22.03 -7.86 -8.08
CA THR A 70 -22.66 -8.67 -7.04
C THR A 70 -21.66 -9.68 -6.48
N VAL A 71 -21.76 -9.90 -5.16
CA VAL A 71 -21.04 -10.96 -4.47
C VAL A 71 -22.04 -12.08 -4.17
N MET A 72 -21.77 -13.30 -4.67
CA MET A 72 -22.67 -14.44 -4.51
C MET A 72 -22.07 -15.50 -3.59
N ALA A 73 -22.87 -16.00 -2.65
CA ALA A 73 -22.54 -17.11 -1.77
C ALA A 73 -23.31 -18.40 -2.18
N GLY A 74 -23.00 -18.93 -3.37
CA GLY A 74 -23.66 -20.11 -3.91
C GLY A 74 -25.17 -19.90 -4.17
N GLU A 75 -25.97 -20.96 -4.09
CA GLU A 75 -27.42 -20.93 -4.37
C GLU A 75 -28.29 -20.50 -3.16
N ASN A 76 -27.69 -20.19 -2.01
CA ASN A 76 -28.42 -19.84 -0.80
C ASN A 76 -28.62 -18.32 -0.67
N ASN A 77 -29.83 -17.86 -0.99
CA ASN A 77 -30.19 -16.43 -0.98
C ASN A 77 -29.96 -15.73 0.37
N ALA A 78 -30.11 -16.42 1.50
CA ALA A 78 -29.88 -15.82 2.82
C ALA A 78 -28.40 -15.50 3.04
N MET A 79 -27.50 -16.44 2.70
CA MET A 79 -26.05 -16.22 2.79
C MET A 79 -25.58 -15.15 1.81
N GLY A 80 -26.25 -15.00 0.66
CA GLY A 80 -25.98 -13.93 -0.29
C GLY A 80 -26.26 -12.54 0.33
N ASN A 81 -27.39 -12.39 1.01
CA ASN A 81 -27.75 -11.12 1.66
C ASN A 81 -26.77 -10.76 2.79
N ASP A 82 -26.37 -11.73 3.62
CA ASP A 82 -25.40 -11.51 4.69
C ASP A 82 -24.02 -11.11 4.15
N LEU A 83 -23.61 -11.70 3.02
CA LEU A 83 -22.34 -11.36 2.38
C LEU A 83 -22.36 -9.96 1.75
N VAL A 84 -23.48 -9.56 1.16
CA VAL A 84 -23.66 -8.19 0.66
C VAL A 84 -23.66 -7.18 1.80
N ALA A 85 -24.25 -7.52 2.96
CA ALA A 85 -24.18 -6.68 4.15
C ALA A 85 -22.75 -6.54 4.64
N LEU A 86 -22.01 -7.65 4.75
CA LEU A 86 -20.60 -7.64 5.16
C LEU A 86 -19.72 -6.82 4.19
N TRP A 87 -19.95 -6.93 2.88
CA TRP A 87 -19.22 -6.16 1.87
C TRP A 87 -19.39 -4.64 2.07
N ARG A 88 -20.59 -4.21 2.46
CA ARG A 88 -20.90 -2.82 2.81
C ARG A 88 -20.27 -2.41 4.13
N ASP A 89 -20.54 -3.18 5.18
CA ASP A 89 -20.16 -2.85 6.55
C ASP A 89 -18.62 -2.79 6.72
N THR A 90 -17.88 -3.57 5.93
CA THR A 90 -16.41 -3.56 5.96
C THR A 90 -15.79 -2.34 5.27
N GLY A 91 -16.54 -1.55 4.49
CA GLY A 91 -16.03 -0.43 3.69
C GLY A 91 -15.48 -0.80 2.31
N LEU A 92 -15.50 -2.09 1.94
CA LEU A 92 -14.94 -2.55 0.66
C LEU A 92 -15.70 -2.04 -0.57
N GLU A 93 -16.99 -1.76 -0.45
CA GLU A 93 -17.77 -1.16 -1.54
C GLU A 93 -17.21 0.21 -1.94
N GLU A 94 -16.77 1.01 -0.97
CA GLU A 94 -16.22 2.35 -1.17
C GLU A 94 -14.78 2.27 -1.72
N ASP A 95 -13.98 1.38 -1.15
CA ASP A 95 -12.56 1.26 -1.48
C ASP A 95 -12.28 0.48 -2.76
N ALA A 96 -13.23 -0.31 -3.26
CA ALA A 96 -13.04 -1.17 -4.44
C ALA A 96 -12.47 -0.39 -5.63
N TYR A 97 -12.96 0.82 -5.90
CA TYR A 97 -12.46 1.64 -7.00
C TYR A 97 -10.98 1.98 -6.83
N ALA A 98 -10.60 2.50 -5.66
CA ALA A 98 -9.22 2.88 -5.34
C ALA A 98 -8.26 1.68 -5.33
N ILE A 99 -8.72 0.51 -4.87
CA ILE A 99 -7.93 -0.74 -4.90
C ILE A 99 -7.57 -1.12 -6.33
N HIS A 100 -8.55 -1.10 -7.25
CA HIS A 100 -8.31 -1.44 -8.65
C HIS A 100 -7.48 -0.38 -9.37
N GLU A 101 -7.73 0.91 -9.11
CA GLU A 101 -6.93 2.01 -9.65
C GLU A 101 -5.45 1.86 -9.25
N CYS A 102 -5.16 1.71 -7.96
CA CYS A 102 -3.80 1.54 -7.46
C CYS A 102 -3.12 0.29 -8.05
N ALA A 103 -3.85 -0.82 -8.18
CA ALA A 103 -3.34 -2.04 -8.78
C ALA A 103 -3.05 -1.88 -10.29
N LEU A 104 -3.85 -1.11 -11.03
CA LEU A 104 -3.62 -0.84 -12.45
C LEU A 104 -2.47 0.14 -12.68
N VAL A 105 -2.34 1.17 -11.83
CA VAL A 105 -1.28 2.18 -11.94
C VAL A 105 0.07 1.60 -11.50
N THR A 106 0.12 0.91 -10.36
CA THR A 106 1.40 0.49 -9.75
C THR A 106 1.69 -1.01 -9.86
N GLY A 107 0.72 -1.80 -10.32
CA GLY A 107 0.83 -3.25 -10.48
C GLY A 107 0.36 -4.05 -9.26
N GLU A 108 0.22 -3.41 -8.10
CA GLU A 108 -0.24 -4.00 -6.85
C GLU A 108 -1.07 -3.01 -6.01
N ALA A 109 -1.92 -3.52 -5.12
CA ALA A 109 -2.63 -2.75 -4.11
C ALA A 109 -2.83 -3.61 -2.85
N PHE A 110 -3.08 -2.96 -1.71
CA PHE A 110 -3.24 -3.66 -0.44
C PHE A 110 -4.51 -3.26 0.26
N VAL A 111 -5.16 -4.25 0.88
CA VAL A 111 -6.26 -4.06 1.82
C VAL A 111 -5.82 -4.64 3.15
N ILE A 112 -6.04 -3.90 4.22
CA ILE A 112 -5.77 -4.37 5.57
C ILE A 112 -7.11 -4.55 6.27
N VAL A 113 -7.30 -5.73 6.86
CA VAL A 113 -8.48 -6.03 7.68
C VAL A 113 -8.11 -5.86 9.14
N TRP A 114 -8.74 -4.91 9.81
CA TRP A 114 -8.49 -4.64 11.21
C TRP A 114 -9.77 -4.11 11.87
N PRO A 115 -10.02 -4.42 13.15
CA PRO A 115 -11.14 -3.82 13.88
C PRO A 115 -10.97 -2.30 14.00
N ASP A 116 -12.08 -1.56 13.87
CA ASP A 116 -12.11 -0.09 14.00
C ASP A 116 -11.81 0.39 15.44
N GLU A 117 -12.30 -0.38 16.42
CA GLU A 117 -12.13 -0.10 17.83
C GLU A 117 -11.57 -1.32 18.58
N THR A 118 -11.04 -1.11 19.78
CA THR A 118 -10.65 -2.21 20.68
C THR A 118 -11.84 -2.60 21.55
N GLY A 119 -12.38 -3.82 21.39
CA GLY A 119 -13.47 -4.29 22.25
C GLY A 119 -14.22 -5.51 21.71
N ARG A 120 -15.19 -6.01 22.49
CA ARG A 120 -16.04 -7.15 22.09
C ARG A 120 -17.03 -6.83 20.98
N ASP A 121 -17.36 -5.56 20.80
CA ASP A 121 -18.30 -5.07 19.78
C ASP A 121 -17.58 -4.45 18.57
N ALA A 122 -16.26 -4.62 18.50
CA ALA A 122 -15.44 -4.07 17.42
C ALA A 122 -15.82 -4.69 16.07
N GLN A 123 -16.32 -3.86 15.16
CA GLN A 123 -16.60 -4.28 13.80
C GLN A 123 -15.31 -4.37 13.00
N MET A 124 -15.18 -5.45 12.22
CA MET A 124 -14.06 -5.62 11.30
C MET A 124 -14.23 -4.66 10.14
N GLN A 125 -13.23 -3.82 9.92
CA GLN A 125 -13.13 -3.00 8.72
C GLN A 125 -12.05 -3.56 7.79
N ALA A 126 -12.22 -3.30 6.50
CA ALA A 126 -11.28 -3.67 5.47
C ALA A 126 -11.02 -2.45 4.60
N TYR A 127 -9.88 -1.79 4.84
CA TYR A 127 -9.59 -0.51 4.20
C TYR A 127 -8.40 -0.60 3.24
N PHE A 128 -8.49 0.19 2.17
CA PHE A 128 -7.45 0.35 1.17
C PHE A 128 -6.20 1.00 1.77
N ASN A 129 -5.04 0.53 1.31
CA ASN A 129 -3.75 1.10 1.62
C ASN A 129 -2.91 1.21 0.34
N ASP A 130 -2.34 2.40 0.13
CA ASP A 130 -1.49 2.69 -1.01
C ASP A 130 -0.31 1.72 -1.10
N SER A 131 0.02 1.28 -2.32
CA SER A 131 1.07 0.30 -2.58
C SER A 131 2.45 0.75 -2.11
N ARG A 132 2.72 2.05 -2.03
CA ARG A 132 3.97 2.63 -1.50
C ARG A 132 4.10 2.45 0.01
N MET A 133 3.01 2.15 0.71
CA MET A 133 2.97 2.09 2.18
C MET A 133 3.04 0.69 2.77
N VAL A 134 2.72 -0.34 1.97
CA VAL A 134 2.53 -1.70 2.46
C VAL A 134 3.36 -2.69 1.67
N HIS A 135 4.00 -3.67 2.31
CA HIS A 135 4.70 -4.79 1.67
C HIS A 135 4.25 -6.11 2.28
N VAL A 136 4.27 -7.19 1.50
CA VAL A 136 4.02 -8.54 2.03
C VAL A 136 5.11 -9.47 1.53
N GLU A 137 5.79 -10.11 2.47
CA GLU A 137 6.81 -11.12 2.20
C GLU A 137 6.17 -12.51 2.15
N TYR A 138 6.53 -13.28 1.14
CA TYR A 138 6.01 -14.64 0.91
C TYR A 138 7.11 -15.66 1.11
N ASP A 139 6.69 -16.87 1.47
CA ASP A 139 7.59 -17.99 1.58
C ASP A 139 8.16 -18.36 0.19
N PRO A 140 9.49 -18.44 0.03
CA PRO A 140 10.10 -18.83 -1.24
C PRO A 140 9.75 -20.27 -1.67
N ASP A 141 9.49 -21.19 -0.73
CA ASP A 141 9.08 -22.57 -1.03
C ASP A 141 7.58 -22.65 -1.35
N ASN A 142 6.76 -21.86 -0.64
CA ASN A 142 5.33 -21.78 -0.86
C ASN A 142 4.85 -20.35 -1.12
N PRO A 143 4.72 -19.92 -2.40
CA PRO A 143 4.37 -18.54 -2.76
C PRO A 143 2.93 -18.15 -2.38
N ARG A 144 2.13 -19.05 -1.79
CA ARG A 144 0.82 -18.75 -1.23
C ARG A 144 0.88 -18.43 0.27
N ARG A 145 1.96 -18.80 0.96
CA ARG A 145 2.15 -18.57 2.39
C ARG A 145 2.81 -17.21 2.60
N LYS A 146 2.12 -16.32 3.33
CA LYS A 146 2.67 -15.03 3.77
C LYS A 146 3.54 -15.29 5.00
N LEU A 147 4.79 -14.83 4.98
CA LEU A 147 5.67 -14.89 6.15
C LEU A 147 5.35 -13.73 7.09
N PHE A 148 5.31 -12.51 6.55
CA PHE A 148 4.90 -11.31 7.27
C PHE A 148 4.36 -10.25 6.30
N GLY A 149 3.57 -9.33 6.83
CA GLY A 149 3.20 -8.08 6.20
C GLY A 149 3.90 -6.90 6.87
N ALA A 150 4.08 -5.80 6.18
CA ALA A 150 4.62 -4.57 6.73
C ALA A 150 3.79 -3.39 6.25
N LYS A 151 3.44 -2.46 7.15
CA LYS A 151 2.87 -1.16 6.80
C LYS A 151 3.69 -0.08 7.47
N TRP A 152 4.09 0.94 6.73
CA TRP A 152 4.66 2.17 7.27
C TRP A 152 3.78 3.39 6.98
N TRP A 153 3.88 4.42 7.80
CA TRP A 153 3.21 5.70 7.58
C TRP A 153 3.88 6.79 8.40
N GLU A 154 3.77 8.03 7.94
CA GLU A 154 4.21 9.18 8.72
C GLU A 154 3.22 9.47 9.85
N ASP A 155 3.73 9.71 11.06
CA ASP A 155 2.94 10.20 12.16
C ASP A 155 2.85 11.73 12.16
N GLY A 156 1.94 12.29 12.96
CA GLY A 156 1.73 13.73 13.05
C GLY A 156 2.93 14.51 13.62
N ASP A 157 3.95 13.82 14.16
CA ASP A 157 5.16 14.43 14.73
C ASP A 157 6.35 14.41 13.76
N GLY A 158 6.15 13.93 12.53
CA GLY A 158 7.19 13.82 11.51
C GLY A 158 8.13 12.63 11.68
N HIS A 159 7.73 11.59 12.41
CA HIS A 159 8.42 10.30 12.40
C HIS A 159 7.69 9.32 11.47
N VAL A 160 8.38 8.26 11.05
CA VAL A 160 7.74 7.15 10.33
C VAL A 160 7.50 6.01 11.30
N ARG A 161 6.25 5.57 11.40
CA ARG A 161 5.84 4.36 12.11
C ARG A 161 5.86 3.18 11.15
N LEU A 162 6.17 1.98 11.66
CA LEU A 162 6.11 0.74 10.91
C LEU A 162 5.55 -0.37 11.79
N THR A 163 4.57 -1.09 11.27
CA THR A 163 4.03 -2.31 11.88
C THR A 163 4.43 -3.51 11.02
N LEU A 164 5.04 -4.51 11.65
CA LEU A 164 5.18 -5.85 11.06
C LEU A 164 4.04 -6.73 11.56
N TYR A 165 3.33 -7.34 10.62
CA TYR A 165 2.22 -8.25 10.87
C TYR A 165 2.70 -9.68 10.61
N TYR A 166 2.83 -10.47 11.67
CA TYR A 166 3.07 -11.91 11.60
C TYR A 166 1.77 -12.67 11.89
N PRO A 167 1.66 -13.96 11.56
CA PRO A 167 0.50 -14.76 11.94
C PRO A 167 0.21 -14.74 13.45
N GLU A 168 1.26 -14.81 14.27
CA GLU A 168 1.17 -14.95 15.72
C GLU A 168 1.33 -13.64 16.49
N ARG A 169 1.95 -12.62 15.90
CA ARG A 169 2.29 -11.37 16.60
C ARG A 169 2.31 -10.15 15.69
N LEU A 170 2.22 -8.98 16.30
CA LEU A 170 2.55 -7.71 15.69
C LEU A 170 3.80 -7.14 16.36
N GLU A 171 4.65 -6.51 15.57
CA GLU A 171 5.80 -5.76 16.07
C GLU A 171 5.71 -4.31 15.60
N TYR A 172 5.91 -3.37 16.51
CA TYR A 172 5.75 -1.95 16.28
C TYR A 172 7.09 -1.22 16.37
N TYR A 173 7.34 -0.38 15.37
CA TYR A 173 8.56 0.39 15.24
C TYR A 173 8.24 1.86 14.92
N ARG A 174 9.17 2.75 15.29
CA ARG A 174 9.15 4.17 14.93
C ARG A 174 10.57 4.62 14.58
N THR A 175 10.74 5.55 13.66
CA THR A 175 12.05 6.16 13.45
C THR A 175 12.50 6.92 14.69
N ARG A 176 13.78 6.77 15.08
CA ARG A 176 14.37 7.49 16.22
C ARG A 176 14.28 8.99 16.01
N ASP A 177 14.64 9.43 14.82
CA ASP A 177 14.67 10.82 14.43
C ASP A 177 13.47 11.14 13.53
N ARG A 178 13.11 12.43 13.51
CA ARG A 178 12.15 12.95 12.55
C ARG A 178 12.69 12.80 11.13
N VAL A 179 11.85 12.31 10.25
CA VAL A 179 12.14 12.19 8.84
C VAL A 179 11.82 13.53 8.20
N VAL A 180 12.85 14.22 7.71
CA VAL A 180 12.66 15.42 6.88
C VAL A 180 12.64 14.97 5.44
N ASP A 181 11.50 15.14 4.77
CA ASP A 181 11.41 14.92 3.34
C ASP A 181 12.27 16.00 2.66
N LYS A 182 13.34 15.57 1.99
CA LYS A 182 14.13 16.44 1.11
C LYS A 182 13.65 16.21 -0.31
N ASP A 183 13.96 17.12 -1.23
CA ASP A 183 13.51 17.09 -2.64
C ASP A 183 13.75 15.76 -3.42
N ASN A 184 14.44 14.77 -2.82
CA ASN A 184 14.70 13.43 -3.35
C ASN A 184 14.11 12.27 -2.49
N GLY A 185 13.17 12.55 -1.59
CA GLY A 185 12.53 11.57 -0.72
C GLY A 185 13.20 11.40 0.64
N ALA A 186 12.46 10.77 1.56
CA ALA A 186 12.90 10.45 2.90
C ALA A 186 14.16 9.55 2.94
N ILE A 187 15.27 10.09 3.47
CA ILE A 187 16.54 9.36 3.61
C ILE A 187 16.60 8.70 4.98
N PHE A 188 15.94 7.56 5.15
CA PHE A 188 16.12 6.69 6.31
C PHE A 188 16.29 5.23 5.87
N GLY A 189 16.89 4.42 6.74
CA GLY A 189 17.05 2.99 6.51
C GLY A 189 16.51 2.18 7.69
N ALA A 190 16.60 0.86 7.60
CA ALA A 190 16.09 -0.02 8.66
C ALA A 190 16.68 0.28 10.05
N LYS A 191 17.94 0.72 10.11
CA LYS A 191 18.64 1.10 11.36
C LYS A 191 18.09 2.37 12.02
N SER A 192 17.29 3.15 11.30
CA SER A 192 16.62 4.33 11.85
C SER A 192 15.42 3.95 12.72
N PHE A 193 14.86 2.76 12.54
CA PHE A 193 13.73 2.27 13.32
C PHE A 193 14.19 1.72 14.67
N VAL A 194 13.44 2.09 15.71
CA VAL A 194 13.56 1.55 17.07
C VAL A 194 12.19 0.99 17.47
N PRO A 195 12.16 -0.03 18.34
CA PRO A 195 10.89 -0.53 18.86
C PRO A 195 10.08 0.56 19.54
N PHE A 196 8.77 0.54 19.35
CA PHE A 196 7.87 1.59 19.80
C PHE A 196 6.56 0.99 20.30
N ALA A 197 6.22 1.18 21.57
CA ALA A 197 4.96 0.75 22.14
C ALA A 197 3.88 1.83 21.91
N PRO A 198 2.87 1.60 21.04
CA PRO A 198 1.84 2.60 20.74
C PRO A 198 1.05 3.04 21.97
N ASP A 199 0.70 2.06 22.81
CA ASP A 199 -0.11 2.26 24.01
C ASP A 199 0.75 2.33 25.28
N GLY A 200 2.09 2.39 25.12
CA GLY A 200 3.04 2.41 26.22
C GLY A 200 3.26 1.06 26.93
N GLU A 201 2.53 0.01 26.56
CA GLU A 201 2.62 -1.31 27.21
C GLU A 201 3.69 -2.21 26.58
N SER A 202 3.61 -2.45 25.26
CA SER A 202 4.54 -3.34 24.56
C SER A 202 4.71 -2.93 23.09
N ASP A 203 5.93 -3.10 22.58
CA ASP A 203 6.27 -2.99 21.15
C ASP A 203 5.93 -4.29 20.39
N VAL A 204 5.73 -5.40 21.10
CA VAL A 204 5.31 -6.68 20.54
C VAL A 204 4.01 -7.14 21.20
N VAL A 205 2.99 -7.39 20.39
CA VAL A 205 1.67 -7.85 20.86
C VAL A 205 1.23 -9.10 20.11
N GLU A 206 0.36 -9.91 20.71
CA GLU A 206 -0.23 -11.07 20.04
C GLU A 206 -1.12 -10.61 18.87
N ASN A 207 -1.09 -11.35 17.75
CA ASN A 207 -2.00 -11.09 16.65
C ASN A 207 -3.32 -11.85 16.88
N PRO A 208 -4.43 -11.15 17.20
CA PRO A 208 -5.71 -11.81 17.50
C PRO A 208 -6.32 -12.56 16.31
N LEU A 209 -5.89 -12.25 15.08
CA LEU A 209 -6.43 -12.87 13.86
C LEU A 209 -5.71 -14.17 13.47
N GLY A 210 -4.61 -14.53 14.15
CA GLY A 210 -3.84 -15.75 13.89
C GLY A 210 -3.27 -15.87 12.47
N SER A 211 -3.28 -14.78 11.71
CA SER A 211 -2.89 -14.72 10.30
C SER A 211 -2.51 -13.29 9.90
N VAL A 212 -1.68 -13.14 8.85
CA VAL A 212 -1.29 -11.83 8.33
C VAL A 212 -2.52 -11.14 7.69
N PRO A 213 -3.03 -10.04 8.25
CA PRO A 213 -4.31 -9.44 7.86
C PRO A 213 -4.21 -8.51 6.64
N ILE A 214 -3.19 -8.70 5.81
CA ILE A 214 -2.94 -7.90 4.60
C ILE A 214 -3.29 -8.72 3.37
N PHE A 215 -4.26 -8.26 2.60
CA PHE A 215 -4.66 -8.82 1.32
C PHE A 215 -3.97 -8.09 0.19
N HIS A 216 -3.27 -8.84 -0.65
CA HIS A 216 -2.40 -8.31 -1.69
C HIS A 216 -3.06 -8.55 -3.05
N PHE A 217 -3.55 -7.48 -3.66
CA PHE A 217 -4.09 -7.44 -5.01
C PHE A 217 -2.94 -7.27 -5.99
N ARG A 218 -2.78 -8.19 -6.94
CA ARG A 218 -1.71 -8.13 -7.94
C ARG A 218 -2.27 -8.34 -9.33
N THR A 219 -1.78 -7.53 -10.27
CA THR A 219 -2.02 -7.75 -11.70
C THR A 219 -1.27 -8.97 -12.23
N ASN A 220 -0.15 -9.35 -11.61
CA ASN A 220 0.64 -10.53 -11.98
C ASN A 220 1.37 -11.14 -10.77
N ARG A 221 1.70 -12.43 -10.83
CA ARG A 221 2.49 -13.15 -9.80
C ARG A 221 4.00 -13.09 -10.03
N ARG A 222 4.46 -12.48 -11.12
CA ARG A 222 5.90 -12.29 -11.38
C ARG A 222 6.48 -11.34 -10.33
N GLN A 223 7.64 -11.69 -9.76
CA GLN A 223 8.43 -10.76 -8.96
C GLN A 223 9.01 -9.67 -9.87
N ALA A 224 8.90 -8.41 -9.46
CA ALA A 224 9.47 -7.25 -10.14
C ALA A 224 10.94 -7.03 -9.75
#